data_AF-A0A2V9A8B1-F1
#
_entry.id   AF-A0A2V9A8B1-F1
#
_cell.length_a   1.000
_cell.length_b   1.000
_cell.length_c   1.000
_cell.angle_alpha   90.00
_cell.angle_beta   90.00
_cell.angle_gamma   90.00
#
_symmetry.space_group_name_H-M   'P 1'
#
loop_
_entity.id
_entity.type
_entity.pdbx_description
1 polymer ?
#
loop_
_entity_poly.entity_id
_entity_poly.type
_entity_poly.pdbx_seq_one_letter_code
_entity_poly.pdbx_strand_id
1 'polypeptide(L)' 'MGIRIDPELKKTLEEIGNTEERSVSQICELILRKGADAYKREGSKYLQRSLSHQKRGPSE' A
#
# COMPACT_ATOMS: atom_id res chain seq x y z
N MET A 1 11.15 -9.16 -12.61
CA MET A 1 11.48 -8.84 -11.20
C MET A 1 10.19 -8.82 -10.41
N GLY A 2 10.11 -9.54 -9.28
CA GLY A 2 8.94 -9.53 -8.40
C GLY A 2 9.11 -8.48 -7.31
N ILE A 3 8.04 -7.76 -6.98
CA ILE A 3 8.01 -6.89 -5.80
C ILE A 3 7.79 -7.79 -4.58
N ARG A 4 8.66 -7.69 -3.58
CA ARG A 4 8.45 -8.36 -2.29
C ARG A 4 7.39 -7.59 -1.53
N ILE A 5 6.33 -8.30 -1.16
CA ILE A 5 5.23 -7.77 -0.35
C ILE A 5 5.26 -8.55 0.97
N ASP A 6 5.05 -7.82 2.05
CA ASP A 6 4.86 -8.42 3.37
C ASP A 6 3.69 -9.44 3.33
N PRO A 7 3.82 -10.64 3.93
CA PRO A 7 2.79 -11.67 3.86
C PRO A 7 1.45 -11.25 4.48
N GLU A 8 1.46 -10.44 5.55
CA GLU A 8 0.25 -9.94 6.18
C GLU A 8 -0.45 -8.94 5.27
N LEU A 9 0.32 -8.02 4.68
CA LEU A 9 -0.21 -7.08 3.68
C LEU A 9 -0.80 -7.82 2.46
N LYS A 10 -0.15 -8.90 2.00
CA LYS A 10 -0.67 -9.73 0.91
C LYS A 10 -2.03 -10.35 1.28
N LYS A 11 -2.15 -10.89 2.50
CA LYS A 11 -3.42 -11.46 3.01
C LYS A 11 -4.52 -10.41 3.05
N THR A 12 -4.23 -9.21 3.55
CA THR A 12 -5.19 -8.09 3.55
C THR A 12 -5.64 -7.72 2.13
N LEU A 13 -4.73 -7.66 1.16
CA LEU A 13 -5.07 -7.35 -0.24
C LEU A 13 -5.93 -8.46 -0.88
N GLU A 14 -5.68 -9.72 -0.53
CA GLU A 14 -6.52 -10.85 -0.96
C GLU A 14 -7.92 -10.79 -0.34
N GLU A 15 -8.05 -10.46 0.94
CA GLU A 15 -9.34 -10.28 1.62
C GLU A 15 -10.15 -9.13 1.03
N ILE A 16 -9.51 -8.01 0.70
CA ILE A 16 -10.14 -6.88 -0.01
C ILE A 16 -10.61 -7.33 -1.39
N GLY A 17 -9.77 -8.05 -2.14
CA GLY A 17 -10.14 -8.58 -3.46
C GLY A 17 -11.37 -9.47 -3.39
N ASN A 18 -11.41 -10.39 -2.41
CA ASN A 18 -12.56 -11.26 -2.20
C ASN A 18 -13.83 -10.48 -1.85
N THR A 19 -13.72 -9.47 -0.98
CA THR A 19 -14.87 -8.63 -0.56
C THR A 19 -15.44 -7.83 -1.72
N GLU A 20 -14.58 -7.32 -2.61
CA GLU A 20 -14.97 -6.49 -3.76
C GLU A 20 -15.27 -7.31 -5.02
N GLU A 21 -15.22 -8.64 -4.95
CA GLU A 21 -15.32 -9.55 -6.10
C GLU A 21 -14.34 -9.18 -7.23
N ARG A 22 -13.12 -8.78 -6.85
CA ARG A 22 -12.04 -8.39 -7.75
C ARG A 22 -10.81 -9.28 -7.56
N SER A 23 -10.02 -9.41 -8.61
CA SER A 23 -8.71 -10.04 -8.49
C SER A 23 -7.75 -9.19 -7.65
N VAL A 24 -6.86 -9.84 -6.91
CA VAL A 24 -5.84 -9.16 -6.10
C VAL A 24 -4.96 -8.22 -6.94
N SER A 25 -4.69 -8.56 -8.20
CA SER A 25 -3.92 -7.72 -9.12
C SER A 25 -4.65 -6.42 -9.47
N GLN A 26 -5.97 -6.45 -9.67
CA GLN A 26 -6.79 -5.25 -9.91
C GLN A 26 -6.82 -4.34 -8.68
N ILE A 27 -6.96 -4.91 -7.49
CA ILE A 27 -6.90 -4.16 -6.22
C ILE A 27 -5.51 -3.51 -6.07
N CYS A 28 -4.45 -4.27 -6.30
CA CYS A 28 -3.08 -3.73 -6.27
C CYS A 28 -2.91 -2.60 -7.27
N GLU A 29 -3.36 -2.76 -8.51
CA GLU A 29 -3.26 -1.71 -9.53
C GLU A 29 -4.00 -0.43 -9.10
N LEU A 30 -5.22 -0.55 -8.58
CA LEU A 30 -6.00 0.60 -8.12
C LEU A 30 -5.29 1.35 -7.00
N ILE A 31 -4.82 0.64 -5.98
CA ILE A 31 -4.10 1.23 -4.84
C ILE A 31 -2.79 1.87 -5.30
N LEU A 32 -2.00 1.20 -6.15
CA LEU A 32 -0.74 1.70 -6.67
C LEU A 32 -0.93 2.97 -7.51
N ARG A 33 -1.97 3.02 -8.37
CA ARG A 33 -2.33 4.22 -9.13
C ARG A 33 -2.64 5.40 -8.20
N LYS A 34 -3.48 5.18 -7.19
CA LYS A 34 -3.82 6.21 -6.20
C LYS A 34 -2.58 6.70 -5.43
N GLY A 35 -1.70 5.78 -5.03
CA GLY A 35 -0.43 6.13 -4.37
C GLY A 35 0.50 6.94 -5.27
N ALA A 36 0.63 6.55 -6.55
CA ALA A 36 1.44 7.28 -7.52
C ALA A 36 0.88 8.70 -7.78
N ASP A 37 -0.44 8.85 -7.89
CA ASP A 37 -1.07 10.16 -8.07
C ASP A 37 -0.92 11.05 -6.84
N ALA A 38 -1.01 10.47 -5.64
CA ALA A 38 -0.74 11.19 -4.40
C ALA A 38 0.72 11.67 -4.33
N TYR A 39 1.67 10.80 -4.70
CA TYR A 39 3.08 11.18 -4.78
C TYR A 39 3.32 12.29 -5.81
N LYS A 40 2.71 12.23 -7.01
CA LYS A 40 2.84 13.29 -8.01
C LYS A 40 2.38 14.65 -7.49
N ARG A 41 1.31 14.67 -6.68
CA ARG A 41 0.75 15.91 -6.10
C ARG A 41 1.57 16.45 -4.94
N GLU A 42 2.06 15.57 -4.07
CA GLU A 42 2.63 15.96 -2.76
C GLU A 42 4.17 15.81 -2.71
N GLY A 43 4.76 15.20 -3.73
CA GLY A 43 6.18 14.93 -3.85
C GLY A 43 6.71 14.03 -2.73
N SER A 44 7.98 14.25 -2.36
CA SER A 44 8.67 13.50 -1.31
C SER A 44 7.96 13.55 0.06
N LYS A 45 7.16 14.59 0.34
CA LYS A 45 6.39 14.71 1.58
C LYS A 45 5.36 13.60 1.77
N TYR A 46 4.88 12.99 0.69
CA TYR A 46 3.98 11.83 0.75
C TYR A 46 4.70 10.63 1.38
N LEU A 47 5.86 10.26 0.83
CA LEU A 47 6.65 9.13 1.35
C LEU A 47 7.18 9.40 2.75
N GLN A 48 7.63 10.64 3.03
CA GLN A 48 8.15 11.00 4.35
C GLN A 48 7.10 10.82 5.45
N ARG A 49 5.82 11.16 5.21
CA ARG A 49 4.73 10.95 6.18
C ARG A 49 4.51 9.46 6.46
N SER A 50 4.45 8.64 5.42
CA SER A 50 4.27 7.20 5.56
C SER A 50 5.44 6.52 6.27
N LEU A 51 6.67 6.92 5.95
CA LEU A 51 7.89 6.39 6.59
C LEU A 51 8.04 6.86 8.04
N SER A 52 7.56 8.07 8.37
CA SER A 52 7.58 8.60 9.74
C SER A 52 6.60 7.86 10.65
N HIS A 53 5.48 7.36 10.12
CA HIS A 53 4.60 6.45 10.85
C HIS A 53 5.19 5.05 11.03
N GLN A 54 5.98 4.57 10.06
CA GLN A 54 6.66 3.28 10.17
C GLN A 54 7.78 3.27 11.23
N LYS A 55 8.38 4.43 11.54
CA LYS A 55 9.35 4.57 12.63
C LYS A 55 8.73 4.64 14.04
N ARG A 56 7.40 4.77 14.15
CA ARG A 56 6.67 4.57 15.41
C ARG A 56 6.13 3.14 15.48
N GLY A 57 7.04 2.16 15.46
CA GLY A 57 6.78 0.88 16.15
C GLY A 57 6.63 1.16 17.65
N PRO A 58 5.90 0.31 18.40
CA PRO A 58 5.29 0.66 19.67
C PRO A 58 6.35 1.23 20.62
N SER A 59 6.14 2.48 21.02
CA SER A 59 6.82 3.01 22.20
C SER A 59 6.19 2.31 23.40
N GLU A 60 6.95 1.43 24.05
CA GLU A 60 6.77 1.09 25.47
C GLU A 60 6.69 2.36 26.32
#